data_AF-A0A379WN30-F1
#
_entry.id   AF-A0A379WN30-F1
#
_cell.length_a   1.000
_cell.length_b   1.000
_cell.length_c   1.000
_cell.angle_alpha   90.00
_cell.angle_beta   90.00
_cell.angle_gamma   90.00
#
_symmetry.space_group_name_H-M   'P 1'
#
loop_
_entity.id
_entity.type
_entity.pdbx_description
1 polymer ?
#
loop_
_entity_poly.entity_id
_entity_poly.type
_entity_poly.pdbx_seq_one_letter_code
_entity_poly.pdbx_strand_id
1 'polypeptide(L)' 'MYDFVIIGGGIIGMSTAMQLIDVYPDARIRVAGKESAPACPPDRA' A
#
# COMPACT_ATOMS: atom_id res chain seq x y z
N MET A 1 13.19 -1.83 7.85
CA MET A 1 13.40 -0.54 7.15
C MET A 1 12.51 -0.53 5.92
N TYR A 2 11.75 0.54 5.70
CA TYR A 2 10.86 0.71 4.55
C TYR A 2 11.46 1.75 3.63
N ASP A 3 11.33 1.55 2.33
CA ASP A 3 11.81 2.49 1.31
C ASP A 3 10.76 3.58 1.05
N PHE A 4 9.48 3.19 1.04
CA PHE A 4 8.36 4.11 0.93
C PHE A 4 7.38 3.94 2.07
N VAL A 5 6.88 5.06 2.58
CA VAL A 5 5.82 5.11 3.59
C VAL A 5 4.68 5.98 3.08
N ILE A 6 3.51 5.38 2.91
CA ILE A 6 2.30 6.05 2.45
C ILE A 6 1.39 6.27 3.66
N ILE A 7 1.03 7.53 3.94
CA ILE A 7 0.15 7.89 5.05
C ILE A 7 -1.28 8.08 4.53
N GLY A 8 -2.18 7.20 4.95
CA GLY A 8 -3.59 7.14 4.52
C GLY A 8 -3.88 5.92 3.63
N GLY A 9 -4.68 4.97 4.13
CA GLY A 9 -5.03 3.71 3.44
C GLY A 9 -6.29 3.74 2.58
N GLY A 10 -6.74 4.94 2.19
CA GLY A 10 -7.89 5.10 1.28
C GLY A 10 -7.56 4.67 -0.16
N ILE A 11 -8.52 4.85 -1.07
CA ILE A 11 -8.39 4.48 -2.50
C ILE A 11 -7.10 5.02 -3.10
N ILE A 12 -6.79 6.30 -2.88
CA ILE A 12 -5.58 6.94 -3.40
C ILE A 12 -4.31 6.33 -2.80
N GLY A 13 -4.30 6.02 -1.50
CA GLY A 13 -3.14 5.42 -0.83
C GLY A 13 -2.82 4.01 -1.34
N MET A 14 -3.85 3.20 -1.56
CA MET A 14 -3.70 1.85 -2.11
C MET A 14 -3.33 1.89 -3.59
N SER A 15 -3.97 2.74 -4.41
CA SER A 15 -3.59 2.92 -5.82
C SER A 15 -2.16 3.43 -5.99
N THR A 16 -1.68 4.24 -5.05
CA THR A 16 -0.28 4.68 -5.02
C THR A 16 0.65 3.53 -4.69
N ALA A 17 0.32 2.71 -3.67
CA ALA A 17 1.11 1.54 -3.31
C ALA A 17 1.21 0.51 -4.46
N MET A 18 0.09 0.28 -5.17
CA MET A 18 0.03 -0.63 -6.32
C MET A 18 0.89 -0.15 -7.49
N GLN A 19 0.92 1.16 -7.77
CA GLN A 19 1.82 1.70 -8.79
C GLN A 19 3.29 1.65 -8.36
N LEU A 20 3.57 1.91 -7.08
CA LEU A 20 4.93 1.86 -6.57
C LEU A 20 5.52 0.44 -6.60
N ILE A 21 4.73 -0.59 -6.28
CA ILE A 21 5.22 -1.98 -6.33
C ILE A 21 5.40 -2.50 -7.75
N ASP A 22 4.61 -2.00 -8.71
CA ASP A 22 4.76 -2.31 -10.13
C ASP A 22 6.08 -1.73 -10.70
N VAL A 23 6.39 -0.47 -10.36
CA VAL A 23 7.61 0.20 -10.80
C VAL A 23 8.85 -0.26 -10.01
N TYR A 24 8.69 -0.53 -8.72
CA TYR A 24 9.77 -0.94 -7.81
C TYR A 24 9.41 -2.24 -7.09
N PRO A 25 9.55 -3.41 -7.76
CA PRO A 25 9.14 -4.70 -7.19
C PRO A 25 9.94 -5.11 -5.95
N ASP A 26 11.17 -4.61 -5.80
CA ASP A 26 12.04 -4.88 -4.65
C ASP A 26 11.85 -3.88 -3.50
N ALA A 27 11.07 -2.82 -3.69
CA ALA A 27 10.88 -1.79 -2.67
C ALA A 27 9.97 -2.27 -1.54
N ARG A 28 10.39 -2.02 -0.30
CA ARG A 28 9.59 -2.32 0.89
C ARG A 28 8.66 -1.14 1.19
N ILE A 29 7.41 -1.25 0.75
CA ILE A 29 6.40 -0.21 0.91
C ILE A 29 5.55 -0.49 2.16
N ARG A 30 5.32 0.53 2.99
CA ARG A 30 4.35 0.48 4.10
C ARG A 30 3.23 1.48 3.86
N VAL A 31 1.99 1.02 3.88
CA VAL A 31 0.81 1.89 3.94
C VAL A 31 0.36 1.96 5.40
N ALA A 32 0.32 3.17 5.97
CA ALA A 32 -0.08 3.42 7.35
C ALA A 32 -1.31 4.34 7.36
N GLY A 33 -2.47 3.79 7.71
CA GLY A 33 -3.68 4.55 7.99
C GLY A 33 -3.88 4.75 9.50
N LYS A 34 -4.73 5.73 9.88
CA LYS A 34 -5.29 5.81 11.24
C LYS A 34 -6.25 4.65 11.55
N GLU A 35 -6.71 3.95 10.51
CA GLU A 35 -7.58 2.77 10.57
C GLU A 35 -6.77 1.48 10.38
N SER A 36 -7.02 0.46 11.21
CA SER A 36 -6.29 -0.81 11.23
C SER A 36 -6.57 -1.74 10.03
N ALA A 37 -7.45 -1.36 9.10
CA ALA A 37 -7.80 -2.18 7.95
C ALA A 37 -7.30 -1.52 6.65
N PRO A 38 -6.46 -2.19 5.84
CA PRO A 38 -6.41 -1.84 4.43
C PRO A 38 -7.80 -2.04 3.85
N ALA A 39 -8.26 -1.15 2.97
CA ALA A 39 -9.40 -1.41 2.12
C ALA A 39 -9.04 -2.61 1.23
N CYS A 40 -9.28 -3.81 1.76
CA CYS A 40 -9.01 -5.07 1.10
C CYS A 40 -9.92 -5.17 -0.14
N PRO A 41 -9.50 -5.96 -1.12
CA PRO A 41 -10.07 -7.29 -1.18
C PRO A 41 -9.02 -8.30 -0.73
N PRO A 42 -9.35 -9.23 0.19
CA PRO A 42 -8.50 -10.37 0.42
C PRO A 42 -8.77 -11.33 -0.75
N ASP A 43 -7.72 -11.95 -1.23
CA ASP A 43 -7.81 -13.16 -2.05
C ASP A 43 -8.43 -12.99 -3.45
N ARG A 44 -7.54 -13.05 -4.43
CA ARG A 44 -7.80 -13.74 -5.68
C ARG A 44 -8.26 -15.18 -5.35
N ALA A 45 -9.57 -15.36 -5.14
CA ALA A 45 -10.25 -16.64 -5.32
C ALA A 45 -10.42 -16.94 -6.81
#